data_AF-A0A924LMP0-F1
#
_entry.id   AF-A0A924LMP0-F1
#
_cell.length_a   1.000
_cell.length_b   1.000
_cell.length_c   1.000
_cell.angle_alpha   90.00
_cell.angle_beta   90.00
_cell.angle_gamma   90.00
#
_symmetry.space_group_name_H-M   'P 1'
#
loop_
_entity.id
_entity.type
_entity.pdbx_description
1 polymer ?
#
loop_
_entity_poly.entity_id
_entity_poly.type
_entity_poly.pdbx_seq_one_letter_code
_entity_poly.pdbx_strand_id
1 'polypeptide(L)' 'METRTRVTEQPAPAAATRPDEHLVTTLWRGVFIHATCALCAWDGPARRAGSSADRDAARHLRG' A
#
# COMPACT_ATOMS: atom_id res chain seq x y z
N MET A 1 30.89 -2.97 18.76
CA MET A 1 29.69 -3.77 19.08
C MET A 1 28.47 -2.89 18.85
N GLU A 2 27.93 -2.75 17.63
CA GLU A 2 26.62 -2.11 17.42
C GLU A 2 25.94 -2.72 16.20
N THR A 3 25.13 -3.75 16.44
CA THR A 3 24.20 -4.32 15.45
C THR A 3 23.04 -3.34 15.25
N ARG A 4 23.07 -2.61 14.14
CA ARG A 4 21.94 -1.77 13.70
C ARG A 4 20.77 -2.68 13.28
N THR A 5 19.81 -2.85 14.18
CA THR A 5 18.52 -3.49 13.87
C THR A 5 17.79 -2.64 12.84
N ARG A 6 17.65 -3.16 11.61
CA ARG A 6 16.82 -2.54 10.58
C ARG A 6 15.36 -2.77 10.93
N VAL A 7 14.74 -1.78 11.58
CA VAL A 7 13.28 -1.72 11.71
C VAL A 7 12.74 -1.54 10.29
N THR A 8 12.10 -2.57 9.76
CA THR A 8 11.27 -2.40 8.57
C THR A 8 9.98 -1.79 9.08
N GLU A 9 9.94 -0.46 9.10
CA GLU A 9 8.72 0.31 9.27
C GLU A 9 7.74 -0.11 8.18
N GLN A 10 6.86 -1.03 8.53
CA GLN A 10 5.68 -1.34 7.76
C GLN A 10 4.75 -0.13 7.94
N PRO A 11 4.43 0.65 6.89
CA PRO A 11 3.56 1.80 7.05
C PRO A 11 2.21 1.31 7.54
N ALA A 12 1.80 1.83 8.70
CA ALA A 12 0.57 1.45 9.37
C ALA A 12 -0.64 1.72 8.47
N PRO A 13 -1.50 0.73 8.18
CA PRO A 13 -2.78 0.99 7.52
C PRO A 13 -3.76 1.50 8.58
N ALA A 14 -3.75 2.79 8.87
CA ALA A 14 -4.66 3.36 9.85
C ALA A 14 -5.11 4.77 9.47
N ALA A 15 -5.99 4.86 8.47
CA ALA A 15 -7.02 5.89 8.43
C ALA A 15 -8.37 5.17 8.31
N ALA A 16 -9.14 5.27 9.38
CA ALA A 16 -10.38 4.55 9.59
C ALA A 16 -11.54 5.14 8.77
N THR A 17 -12.00 4.33 7.82
CA THR A 17 -13.40 3.91 7.63
C THR A 17 -14.49 4.97 7.70
N ARG A 18 -14.72 5.65 6.57
CA ARG A 18 -16.09 5.96 6.13
C ARG A 18 -16.52 4.87 5.12
N PRO A 19 -17.79 4.43 5.11
CA PRO A 19 -18.26 3.39 4.19
C PRO A 19 -18.15 3.78 2.71
N ASP A 20 -18.03 5.07 2.41
CA ASP A 20 -17.82 5.62 1.06
C ASP A 20 -16.36 6.00 0.76
N GLU A 21 -15.43 5.77 1.69
CA GLU A 21 -14.03 6.15 1.52
C GLU A 21 -13.22 4.98 0.93
N HIS A 22 -12.59 5.25 -0.21
CA HIS A 22 -11.73 4.27 -0.87
C HIS A 22 -10.59 3.87 0.08
N LEU A 23 -10.59 2.60 0.50
CA LEU A 23 -9.50 2.05 1.30
C LEU A 23 -8.53 1.30 0.40
N VAL A 24 -7.37 1.90 0.11
CA VAL A 24 -6.32 1.25 -0.67
C VAL A 24 -5.24 0.68 0.24
N THR A 25 -4.96 -0.61 0.10
CA THR A 25 -3.91 -1.31 0.83
C THR A 25 -2.85 -1.80 -0.13
N THR A 26 -1.57 -1.72 0.25
CA THR A 26 -0.48 -2.34 -0.51
C THR A 26 -0.18 -3.73 0.04
N LEU A 27 -0.09 -4.71 -0.85
CA LEU A 27 0.15 -6.10 -0.52
C LEU A 27 1.25 -6.68 -1.41
N TRP A 28 2.10 -7.51 -0.81
CA TRP A 28 3.20 -8.16 -1.50
C TRP A 28 2.72 -9.47 -2.14
N ARG A 29 2.92 -9.62 -3.45
CA ARG A 29 2.71 -10.86 -4.20
C ARG A 29 4.05 -11.31 -4.79
N GLY A 30 4.82 -12.05 -3.99
CA GLY A 30 6.17 -12.48 -4.35
C GLY A 30 7.14 -11.30 -4.41
N VAL A 31 7.82 -11.13 -5.55
CA VAL A 31 8.77 -10.01 -5.78
C VAL A 31 8.09 -8.70 -6.18
N PHE A 32 6.76 -8.72 -6.33
CA PHE A 32 5.96 -7.57 -6.71
C PHE A 32 5.06 -7.13 -5.56
N ILE A 33 4.71 -5.86 -5.58
CA ILE A 33 3.85 -5.16 -4.65
C ILE A 33 2.69 -4.61 -5.48
N HIS A 34 1.48 -4.85 -4.99
CA HIS A 34 0.24 -4.44 -5.62
C HIS A 34 -0.52 -3.54 -4.66
N ALA A 35 -1.19 -2.51 -5.19
CA ALA A 35 -2.16 -1.74 -4.42
C ALA A 35 -3.56 -2.30 -4.72
N THR A 36 -4.41 -2.48 -3.72
CA THR A 36 -5.79 -2.94 -3.94
C THR A 36 -6.77 -2.10 -3.15
N CYS A 37 -7.90 -1.72 -3.76
CA CYS A 37 -8.97 -1.01 -3.07
C CYS A 37 -10.05 -1.98 -2.60
N ALA A 38 -10.36 -1.99 -1.31
CA ALA A 38 -11.41 -2.85 -0.76
C ALA A 38 -12.83 -2.38 -1.13
N LEU A 39 -13.02 -1.07 -1.35
CA LEU A 39 -14.33 -0.48 -1.66
C LEU A 39 -14.75 -0.75 -3.12
N CYS A 40 -13.82 -0.61 -4.06
CA CYS A 40 -14.10 -0.71 -5.50
C CYS A 40 -13.56 -1.97 -6.15
N ALA A 41 -12.96 -2.87 -5.38
CA ALA A 41 -12.26 -4.05 -5.86
C ALA A 41 -11.18 -3.74 -6.92
N TRP A 42 -10.62 -2.53 -6.91
CA TRP A 42 -9.57 -2.13 -7.85
C TRP A 42 -8.25 -2.84 -7.53
N ASP A 43 -7.56 -3.30 -8.56
CA ASP A 43 -6.21 -3.86 -8.54
C ASP A 43 -5.25 -2.93 -9.28
N GLY A 44 -4.21 -2.52 -8.57
CA GLY A 44 -3.13 -1.71 -9.08
C GLY A 44 -2.05 -2.55 -9.77
N PRO A 45 -1.28 -1.94 -10.68
CA PRO A 45 -0.24 -2.62 -11.43
C PRO A 45 0.83 -3.23 -10.51
N ALA A 46 1.44 -4.33 -10.95
CA ALA A 46 2.57 -4.96 -10.26
C ALA A 46 3.79 -4.03 -10.22
N ARG A 47 4.25 -3.64 -9.02
CA ARG A 47 5.44 -2.79 -8.81
C ARG A 47 6.51 -3.51 -8.01
N ARG A 48 7.79 -3.28 -8.33
CA ARG A 48 8.90 -3.79 -7.52
C ARG A 48 9.27 -2.89 -6.33
N ALA A 49 8.98 -1.60 -6.44
CA ALA A 49 9.28 -0.61 -5.41
C ALA A 49 8.02 -0.26 -4.62
N GLY A 50 8.10 -0.31 -3.29
CA GLY A 50 6.98 0.03 -2.40
C GLY A 50 6.50 1.47 -2.60
N SER A 51 7.43 2.41 -2.84
CA SER A 51 7.11 3.81 -3.16
C SER A 51 6.33 3.98 -4.46
N SER A 52 6.46 3.05 -5.42
CA SER A 52 5.65 3.07 -6.64
C SER A 52 4.23 2.57 -6.37
N ALA A 53 4.09 1.49 -5.59
CA ALA A 53 2.77 0.99 -5.18
C ALA A 53 2.01 2.01 -4.32
N ASP A 54 2.72 2.71 -3.43
CA ASP A 54 2.16 3.80 -2.62
C ASP A 54 1.68 4.97 -3.49
N ARG A 55 2.47 5.37 -4.51
CA ARG A 55 2.04 6.40 -5.46
C ARG A 55 0.81 5.98 -6.26
N ASP A 56 0.74 4.72 -6.68
CA ASP A 56 -0.44 4.17 -7.35
C ASP A 56 -1.67 4.21 -6.43
N ALA A 57 -1.50 3.88 -5.15
CA ALA A 57 -2.55 3.98 -4.13
C ALA A 57 -3.02 5.44 -3.94
N ALA A 58 -2.10 6.38 -3.73
CA ALA A 58 -2.40 7.79 -3.58
C ALA A 58 -3.09 8.39 -4.81
N ARG A 59 -2.77 7.90 -6.02
CA ARG A 59 -3.46 8.29 -7.25
C ARG A 59 -4.91 7.79 -7.28
N HIS A 60 -5.15 6.54 -6.88
CA HIS A 60 -6.51 5.99 -6.80
C HIS A 60 -7.36 6.72 -5.76
N LEU A 61 -6.78 7.10 -4.62
CA LEU A 61 -7.49 7.88 -3.58
C LEU A 61 -7.90 9.29 -4.02
N ARG A 62 -7.35 9.80 -5.13
CA ARG A 62 -7.62 11.15 -5.66
C ARG A 62 -8.57 11.16 -6.86
N GLY A 63 -8.96 10.00 -7.39
CA GLY A 63 -9.80 9.86 -8.58
C GLY A 63 -11.14 9.26 -8.23
#